data_AF-A0A4Y9YEA6-F1
#
_entry.id   AF-A0A4Y9YEA6-F1
#
_cell.length_a   1.000
_cell.length_b   1.000
_cell.length_c   1.000
_cell.angle_alpha   90.00
_cell.angle_beta   90.00
_cell.angle_gamma   90.00
#
_symmetry.space_group_name_H-M   'P 1'
#
loop_
_entity.id
_entity.type
_entity.pdbx_description
1 polymer ?
#
loop_
_entity_poly.entity_id
_entity_poly.type
_entity_poly.pdbx_seq_one_letter_code
_entity_poly.pdbx_strand_id
1 'polypeptide(L)'
;MRLSVPRLNIPRSRPDSAIYLPLTPWAATPSKSFAEYSSSLLRRRGTLLILFAPALALLFYVVRVYVGDWDDYELDYDALASLHTSYMPFQVPTQTYTPPVVPPIPTPPSYSPPVPSFVSSQNVTYQVFPEDTPPPPTLRPHSDPLPQECIDAHFAQGVPCFAPGAPKFDFVWTWVNGSDLLEQHAKKAAMHSYDSKDPWRPSTAGTPDRMYRDHDELRHSFRSVLASFRPYLNRILLLTSDFPEPAALNLTLSASWRLSQIPQWLDLAQQTRAGWKDGDVPLNIIHHAEIFRPYVGTNFNSLAIESQLGHVKGISDHFVYMNDDLYFGIPLQPATFYTPAYGIVLHFDPGLMVPPDPPTVLTKGEWRGMGESNYMLSTSVPSPSPASH
;
A
#
# COMPACT_ATOMS: atom_id res chain seq x y z
N MET A 1 -36.37 12.20 -2.73
CA MET A 1 -35.91 13.60 -2.73
C MET A 1 -34.93 13.74 -3.90
N ARG A 2 -35.36 14.33 -5.02
CA ARG A 2 -34.51 14.53 -6.22
C ARG A 2 -33.72 15.82 -6.02
N LEU A 3 -32.39 15.79 -6.15
CA LEU A 3 -31.55 16.98 -6.13
C LEU A 3 -30.92 17.20 -7.51
N SER A 4 -31.25 18.35 -8.08
CA SER A 4 -30.81 18.88 -9.37
C SER A 4 -29.39 19.41 -9.31
N VAL A 5 -28.58 19.11 -10.33
CA VAL A 5 -27.26 19.71 -10.55
C VAL A 5 -27.41 20.97 -11.42
N PRO A 6 -26.88 22.15 -11.03
CA PRO A 6 -26.95 23.34 -11.88
C PRO A 6 -25.86 23.29 -12.97
N ARG A 7 -26.27 23.54 -14.23
CA ARG A 7 -25.35 23.75 -15.36
C ARG A 7 -24.81 25.19 -15.32
N LEU A 8 -23.49 25.35 -15.41
CA LEU A 8 -22.85 26.64 -15.70
C LEU A 8 -23.04 27.00 -17.18
N ASN A 9 -23.60 28.18 -17.43
CA ASN A 9 -23.73 28.78 -18.76
C ASN A 9 -22.54 29.72 -19.01
N ILE A 10 -21.70 29.41 -20.00
CA ILE A 10 -20.64 30.30 -20.49
C ILE A 10 -21.16 31.00 -21.76
N PRO A 11 -21.25 32.35 -21.81
CA PRO A 11 -21.70 33.03 -23.01
C PRO A 11 -20.61 33.05 -24.08
N ARG A 12 -20.94 32.59 -25.29
CA ARG A 12 -20.14 32.77 -26.51
C ARG A 12 -20.32 34.20 -27.03
N SER A 13 -19.25 34.97 -27.14
CA SER A 13 -19.24 36.24 -27.87
C SER A 13 -19.14 35.99 -29.38
N ARG A 14 -20.01 36.66 -30.16
CA ARG A 14 -19.88 36.78 -31.62
C ARG A 14 -18.97 37.96 -31.97
N PRO A 15 -18.17 37.88 -33.05
CA PRO A 15 -17.47 39.04 -33.60
C PRO A 15 -18.45 39.81 -34.50
N ASP A 16 -18.52 41.13 -34.38
CA ASP A 16 -18.81 42.07 -35.47
C ASP A 16 -19.03 43.47 -34.92
N SER A 17 -18.03 44.34 -35.05
CA SER A 17 -18.16 45.78 -35.33
C SER A 17 -16.78 46.45 -35.22
N ALA A 18 -16.09 46.52 -36.36
CA ALA A 18 -14.91 47.37 -36.52
C ALA A 18 -15.36 48.83 -36.62
N ILE A 19 -14.86 49.69 -35.74
CA ILE A 19 -14.95 51.15 -35.88
C ILE A 19 -13.58 51.64 -36.34
N TYR A 20 -13.53 52.14 -37.58
CA TYR A 20 -12.37 52.84 -38.14
C TYR A 20 -12.33 54.28 -37.60
N LEU A 21 -11.17 54.70 -37.08
CA LEU A 21 -10.84 56.11 -36.82
C LEU A 21 -9.68 56.53 -37.75
N PRO A 22 -9.72 57.72 -38.37
CA PRO A 22 -8.72 58.15 -39.34
C PRO A 22 -7.41 58.59 -38.66
N LEU A 23 -6.29 58.24 -39.29
CA LEU A 23 -4.94 58.61 -38.87
C LEU A 23 -4.63 60.06 -39.23
N THR A 24 -4.39 60.91 -38.23
CA THR A 24 -3.59 62.14 -38.38
C THR A 24 -2.13 61.87 -37.97
N PRO A 25 -1.14 62.38 -38.71
CA PRO A 25 0.26 62.03 -38.49
C PRO A 25 0.84 62.78 -37.28
N TRP A 26 1.20 62.05 -36.23
CA TRP A 26 2.01 62.60 -35.14
C TRP A 26 3.49 62.57 -35.54
N ALA A 27 4.15 63.71 -35.37
CA ALA A 27 5.56 63.94 -35.63
C ALA A 27 6.46 62.88 -34.99
N ALA A 28 7.46 62.43 -35.76
CA ALA A 28 8.50 61.52 -35.30
C ALA A 28 9.36 62.18 -34.20
N THR A 29 9.34 61.61 -33.00
CA THR A 29 10.43 61.75 -32.03
C THR A 29 11.37 60.54 -32.14
N PRO A 30 12.69 60.70 -31.92
CA PRO A 30 13.66 59.65 -32.18
C PRO A 30 13.47 58.48 -31.21
N SER A 31 13.24 57.28 -31.73
CA SER A 31 13.17 56.06 -30.94
C SER A 31 14.57 55.65 -30.47
N LYS A 32 14.79 55.53 -29.15
CA LYS A 32 15.88 54.67 -28.65
C LYS A 32 15.56 53.22 -29.02
N SER A 33 16.54 52.48 -29.52
CA SER A 33 16.29 51.15 -30.07
C SER A 33 15.82 50.17 -28.99
N PHE A 34 14.93 49.24 -29.37
CA PHE A 34 14.38 48.18 -28.51
C PHE A 34 15.48 47.34 -27.80
N ALA A 35 16.68 47.26 -28.40
CA ALA A 35 17.84 46.55 -27.85
C ALA A 35 18.47 47.25 -26.63
N GLU A 36 18.41 48.58 -26.53
CA GLU A 36 18.91 49.32 -25.36
C GLU A 36 17.95 49.18 -24.16
N TYR A 37 16.65 49.07 -24.42
CA TYR A 37 15.66 48.88 -23.36
C TYR A 37 15.75 47.47 -22.76
N SER A 38 15.89 46.43 -23.58
CA SER A 38 15.98 45.04 -23.09
C SER A 38 17.27 44.76 -22.33
N SER A 39 18.41 45.31 -22.77
CA SER A 39 19.71 45.11 -22.12
C SER A 39 19.81 45.82 -20.76
N SER A 40 19.20 47.01 -20.60
CA SER A 40 19.16 47.71 -19.32
C SER A 40 18.24 47.05 -18.30
N LEU A 41 17.09 46.50 -18.74
CA LEU A 41 16.16 45.73 -17.91
C LEU A 41 16.74 44.38 -17.48
N LEU A 42 17.41 43.66 -18.39
CA LEU A 42 18.11 42.41 -18.09
C LEU A 42 19.28 42.63 -17.14
N ARG A 43 20.06 43.72 -17.31
CA ARG A 43 21.11 44.10 -16.35
C ARG A 43 20.53 44.41 -14.98
N ARG A 44 19.48 45.25 -14.87
CA ARG A 44 18.86 45.58 -13.57
C ARG A 44 18.28 44.36 -12.86
N ARG A 45 17.63 43.45 -13.59
CA ARG A 45 17.12 42.18 -13.04
C ARG A 45 18.24 41.23 -12.61
N GLY A 46 19.33 41.15 -13.39
CA GLY A 46 20.52 40.38 -13.03
C GLY A 46 21.24 40.94 -11.80
N THR A 47 21.39 42.27 -11.69
CA THR A 47 22.00 42.92 -10.52
C THR A 47 21.13 42.75 -9.28
N LEU A 48 19.80 42.86 -9.40
CA LEU A 48 18.87 42.56 -8.31
C LEU A 48 18.95 41.10 -7.87
N LEU A 49 19.02 40.15 -8.79
CA LEU A 49 19.21 38.73 -8.46
C LEU A 49 20.55 38.49 -7.76
N ILE A 50 21.65 39.08 -8.23
CA ILE A 50 22.98 38.92 -7.60
C ILE A 50 23.02 39.56 -6.21
N LEU A 51 22.33 40.69 -6.00
CA LEU A 51 22.29 41.37 -4.70
C LEU A 51 21.33 40.71 -3.70
N PHE A 52 20.18 40.22 -4.16
CA PHE A 52 19.15 39.66 -3.28
C PHE A 52 19.23 38.14 -3.12
N ALA A 53 19.80 37.39 -4.07
CA ALA A 53 19.98 35.94 -3.91
C ALA A 53 20.81 35.55 -2.67
N PRO A 54 21.95 36.19 -2.34
CA PRO A 54 22.69 35.85 -1.13
C PRO A 54 21.93 36.25 0.14
N ALA A 55 21.18 37.36 0.11
CA ALA A 55 20.33 37.76 1.23
C ALA A 55 19.15 36.79 1.44
N LEU A 56 18.53 36.31 0.35
CA LEU A 56 17.46 35.31 0.38
C LEU A 56 18.00 33.94 0.82
N ALA A 57 19.17 33.53 0.33
CA ALA A 57 19.84 32.29 0.74
C ALA A 57 20.25 32.35 2.22
N LEU A 58 20.75 33.49 2.69
CA LEU A 58 21.06 33.72 4.11
C LEU A 58 19.78 33.72 4.95
N LEU A 59 18.69 34.33 4.47
CA LEU A 59 17.39 34.27 5.14
C LEU A 59 16.89 32.83 5.25
N PHE A 60 16.96 32.05 4.17
CA PHE A 60 16.60 30.63 4.20
C PHE A 60 17.50 29.83 5.14
N TYR A 61 18.81 30.11 5.16
CA TYR A 61 19.76 29.48 6.07
C TYR A 61 19.47 29.83 7.53
N VAL A 62 19.21 31.11 7.84
CA VAL A 62 18.88 31.59 9.18
C VAL A 62 17.54 31.02 9.64
N VAL A 63 16.52 31.01 8.77
CA VAL A 63 15.24 30.37 9.07
C VAL A 63 15.45 28.88 9.33
N ARG A 64 16.24 28.17 8.53
CA ARG A 64 16.54 26.75 8.76
C ARG A 64 17.30 26.52 10.08
N VAL A 65 18.25 27.38 10.43
CA VAL A 65 19.08 27.24 11.63
C VAL A 65 18.33 27.62 12.90
N TYR A 66 17.48 28.64 12.86
CA TYR A 66 16.77 29.16 14.05
C TYR A 66 15.36 28.60 14.24
N VAL A 67 14.71 28.17 13.16
CA VAL A 67 13.37 27.54 13.22
C VAL A 67 13.49 26.01 13.22
N GLY A 68 14.68 25.45 12.96
CA GLY A 68 14.88 24.01 12.86
C GLY A 68 14.27 23.43 11.58
N ASP A 69 14.61 22.17 11.26
CA ASP A 69 13.83 21.42 10.27
C ASP A 69 12.40 21.34 10.81
N TRP A 70 11.42 21.82 10.03
CA TRP A 70 10.00 21.84 10.40
C TRP A 70 9.41 20.43 10.64
N ASP A 71 10.20 19.39 10.40
CA ASP A 71 9.84 17.98 10.53
C ASP A 71 10.24 17.38 11.91
N ASP A 72 10.97 18.14 12.73
CA ASP A 72 11.35 17.78 14.09
C ASP A 72 10.45 18.47 15.12
N TYR A 73 9.16 18.16 15.07
CA TYR A 73 8.35 18.26 16.29
C TYR A 73 8.88 17.22 17.28
N GLU A 74 9.68 17.69 18.24
CA GLU A 74 9.96 16.97 19.48
C GLU A 74 8.61 16.77 20.19
N LEU A 75 8.32 15.52 20.50
CA LEU A 75 6.96 15.08 20.78
C LEU A 75 6.56 15.54 22.16
N ASP A 76 5.58 16.42 22.21
CA ASP A 76 4.90 16.75 23.45
C ASP A 76 4.10 15.52 23.88
N TYR A 77 4.66 14.71 24.78
CA TYR A 77 4.01 13.53 25.32
C TYR A 77 2.72 13.88 26.08
N ASP A 78 2.53 15.14 26.52
CA ASP A 78 1.26 15.60 27.08
C ASP A 78 0.17 15.71 25.99
N ALA A 79 0.54 15.79 24.72
CA ALA A 79 -0.39 15.70 23.58
C ALA A 79 -0.84 14.26 23.26
N LEU A 80 -0.19 13.22 23.80
CA LEU A 80 -0.73 11.84 23.68
C LEU A 80 -2.07 11.70 24.41
N ALA A 81 -2.30 12.47 25.48
CA ALA A 81 -3.57 12.51 26.18
C ALA A 81 -4.66 13.30 25.43
N SER A 82 -4.28 14.09 24.41
CA SER A 82 -5.21 14.83 23.52
C SER A 82 -5.38 14.18 22.15
N LEU A 83 -4.79 13.00 21.94
CA LEU A 83 -4.87 12.25 20.69
C LEU A 83 -6.33 11.94 20.33
N HIS A 84 -6.73 12.41 19.15
CA HIS A 84 -7.93 11.97 18.46
C HIS A 84 -7.84 10.52 17.94
N THR A 85 -6.72 9.80 18.19
CA THR A 85 -6.54 8.42 17.74
C THR A 85 -6.97 7.41 18.81
N SER A 86 -7.85 6.50 18.42
CA SER A 86 -8.36 5.43 19.27
C SER A 86 -7.39 4.24 19.27
N TYR A 87 -6.94 3.81 20.45
CA TYR A 87 -6.13 2.59 20.59
C TYR A 87 -6.86 1.48 21.34
N MET A 88 -6.59 0.24 20.97
CA MET A 88 -7.02 -0.95 21.73
C MET A 88 -5.82 -1.61 22.39
N PRO A 89 -5.77 -1.70 23.74
CA PRO A 89 -4.78 -2.56 24.38
C PRO A 89 -5.13 -4.03 24.12
N PHE A 90 -4.14 -4.81 23.70
CA PHE A 90 -4.27 -6.26 23.56
C PHE A 90 -2.99 -6.95 24.01
N GLN A 91 -3.12 -8.21 24.41
CA GLN A 91 -1.99 -9.05 24.72
C GLN A 91 -1.62 -9.85 23.47
N VAL A 92 -0.35 -9.78 23.06
CA VAL A 92 0.18 -10.62 22.00
C VAL A 92 0.08 -12.07 22.46
N PRO A 93 -0.59 -12.96 21.70
CA PRO A 93 -0.64 -14.36 22.06
C PRO A 93 0.77 -14.92 22.22
N THR A 94 1.03 -15.65 23.30
CA THR A 94 2.34 -16.32 23.50
C THR A 94 2.54 -17.30 22.36
N GLN A 95 3.34 -16.92 21.37
CA GLN A 95 3.67 -17.80 20.28
C GLN A 95 4.77 -18.71 20.78
N THR A 96 4.43 -19.96 21.06
CA THR A 96 5.42 -21.03 21.12
C THR A 96 5.98 -21.22 19.72
N TYR A 97 6.90 -20.35 19.32
CA TYR A 97 7.82 -20.67 18.26
C TYR A 97 8.72 -21.77 18.85
N THR A 98 8.31 -23.02 18.67
CA THR A 98 9.27 -24.11 18.61
C THR A 98 10.03 -23.88 17.31
N PRO A 99 11.28 -23.37 17.34
CA PRO A 99 12.14 -23.54 16.19
C PRO A 99 12.08 -25.03 15.80
N PRO A 100 12.09 -25.37 14.50
CA PRO A 100 12.16 -26.77 14.11
C PRO A 100 13.27 -27.43 14.92
N VAL A 101 12.90 -28.48 15.68
CA VAL A 101 13.86 -29.24 16.48
C VAL A 101 14.89 -29.76 15.49
N VAL A 102 16.06 -29.13 15.46
CA VAL A 102 17.22 -29.68 14.77
C VAL A 102 17.53 -30.96 15.53
N PRO A 103 17.27 -32.17 14.96
CA PRO A 103 17.61 -33.40 15.65
C PRO A 103 19.11 -33.34 15.99
N PRO A 104 19.53 -33.86 17.16
CA PRO A 104 20.95 -33.92 17.51
C PRO A 104 21.67 -34.63 16.36
N ILE A 105 22.67 -33.94 15.79
CA ILE A 105 23.47 -34.41 14.66
C ILE A 105 23.86 -35.88 14.93
N PRO A 106 23.27 -36.85 14.21
CA PRO A 106 23.83 -38.19 14.20
C PRO A 106 25.24 -38.02 13.63
N THR A 107 26.25 -38.55 14.31
CA THR A 107 27.59 -38.69 13.72
C THR A 107 27.43 -39.21 12.30
N PRO A 108 27.85 -38.46 11.27
CA PRO A 108 27.45 -38.77 9.91
C PRO A 108 28.04 -40.11 9.50
N PRO A 109 27.24 -41.12 9.09
CA PRO A 109 27.72 -41.98 8.02
C PRO A 109 27.93 -41.07 6.81
N SER A 110 29.07 -41.23 6.12
CA SER A 110 29.53 -40.38 5.01
C SER A 110 28.40 -39.96 4.07
N TYR A 111 27.80 -38.82 4.34
CA TYR A 111 26.81 -38.18 3.49
C TYR A 111 27.40 -36.82 3.16
N SER A 112 27.86 -36.68 1.92
CA SER A 112 28.26 -35.39 1.39
C SER A 112 26.97 -34.60 1.17
N PRO A 113 26.71 -33.50 1.89
CA PRO A 113 25.56 -32.66 1.55
C PRO A 113 25.72 -32.20 0.10
N PRO A 114 24.64 -32.15 -0.70
CA PRO A 114 24.72 -31.50 -2.00
C PRO A 114 25.20 -30.07 -1.78
N VAL A 115 26.26 -29.72 -2.50
CA VAL A 115 26.84 -28.38 -2.46
C VAL A 115 25.72 -27.37 -2.71
N PRO A 116 25.53 -26.34 -1.86
CA PRO A 116 24.53 -25.32 -2.13
C PRO A 116 24.79 -24.74 -3.51
N SER A 117 23.79 -24.82 -4.37
CA SER A 117 23.86 -24.27 -5.71
C SER A 117 23.73 -22.76 -5.58
N PHE A 118 24.86 -22.06 -5.55
CA PHE A 118 24.88 -20.61 -5.59
C PHE A 118 24.77 -20.18 -7.06
N VAL A 119 23.66 -19.53 -7.41
CA VAL A 119 23.58 -18.82 -8.68
C VAL A 119 24.17 -17.44 -8.44
N SER A 120 25.34 -17.19 -9.02
CA SER A 120 25.95 -15.86 -9.03
C SER A 120 25.53 -15.15 -10.31
N SER A 121 24.73 -14.10 -10.16
CA SER A 121 24.35 -13.19 -11.23
C SER A 121 24.73 -11.79 -10.77
N GLN A 122 25.56 -11.09 -11.54
CA GLN A 122 25.88 -9.67 -11.37
C GLN A 122 26.13 -9.22 -9.91
N ASN A 123 27.10 -9.84 -9.23
CA ASN A 123 27.53 -9.52 -7.85
C ASN A 123 26.51 -9.78 -6.73
N VAL A 124 25.41 -10.52 -6.99
CA VAL A 124 24.48 -10.96 -5.94
C VAL A 124 24.49 -12.48 -5.89
N THR A 125 24.77 -13.02 -4.70
CA THR A 125 24.77 -14.46 -4.44
C THR A 125 23.38 -14.86 -3.93
N TYR A 126 22.64 -15.61 -4.73
CA TYR A 126 21.35 -16.16 -4.30
C TYR A 126 21.56 -17.52 -3.65
N GLN A 127 21.04 -17.69 -2.44
CA GLN A 127 20.96 -19.00 -1.79
C GLN A 127 19.65 -19.66 -2.21
N VAL A 128 19.75 -20.69 -3.05
CA VAL A 128 18.61 -21.54 -3.37
C VAL A 128 18.31 -22.37 -2.11
N PHE A 129 17.16 -22.15 -1.50
CA PHE A 129 16.73 -22.98 -0.38
C PHE A 129 16.50 -24.40 -0.88
N PRO A 130 17.04 -25.43 -0.21
CA PRO A 130 16.69 -26.80 -0.54
C PRO A 130 15.18 -26.96 -0.37
N GLU A 131 14.59 -27.61 -1.34
CA GLU A 131 13.18 -27.94 -1.35
C GLU A 131 12.92 -28.93 -0.20
N ASP A 132 12.52 -28.43 0.96
CA ASP A 132 11.61 -29.21 1.78
C ASP A 132 10.36 -29.31 0.91
N THR A 133 10.23 -30.39 0.11
CA THR A 133 8.98 -30.69 -0.57
C THR A 133 8.06 -31.35 0.45
N PRO A 134 7.17 -30.62 1.16
CA PRO A 134 5.91 -31.25 1.52
C PRO A 134 5.31 -31.78 0.21
N PRO A 135 4.58 -32.92 0.24
CA PRO A 135 3.90 -33.38 -0.95
C PRO A 135 3.11 -32.19 -1.52
N PRO A 136 3.26 -31.86 -2.82
CA PRO A 136 2.53 -30.74 -3.39
C PRO A 136 1.07 -30.90 -2.99
N PRO A 137 0.42 -29.83 -2.49
CA PRO A 137 -0.99 -29.92 -2.15
C PRO A 137 -1.67 -30.53 -3.35
N THR A 138 -2.36 -31.66 -3.15
CA THR A 138 -2.98 -32.36 -4.27
C THR A 138 -4.02 -31.42 -4.82
N LEU A 139 -3.68 -30.72 -5.91
CA LEU A 139 -4.57 -29.80 -6.59
C LEU A 139 -5.74 -30.67 -7.04
N ARG A 140 -6.81 -30.63 -6.26
CA ARG A 140 -8.06 -31.25 -6.67
C ARG A 140 -8.54 -30.40 -7.83
N PRO A 141 -8.86 -30.99 -8.99
CA PRO A 141 -9.59 -30.26 -10.00
C PRO A 141 -10.76 -29.57 -9.31
N HIS A 142 -10.84 -28.25 -9.49
CA HIS A 142 -12.05 -27.53 -9.13
C HIS A 142 -13.12 -28.03 -10.11
N SER A 143 -13.83 -29.06 -9.68
CA SER A 143 -14.83 -29.75 -10.49
C SER A 143 -15.99 -30.14 -9.59
N ASP A 144 -16.44 -29.19 -8.76
CA ASP A 144 -17.80 -29.30 -8.25
C ASP A 144 -18.71 -29.12 -9.47
N PRO A 145 -19.43 -30.18 -9.91
CA PRO A 145 -20.22 -30.10 -11.12
C PRO A 145 -21.27 -29.01 -10.95
N LEU A 146 -21.41 -28.17 -11.98
CA LEU A 146 -22.46 -27.16 -11.97
C LEU A 146 -23.83 -27.82 -11.74
N PRO A 147 -24.68 -27.21 -10.91
CA PRO A 147 -26.01 -27.73 -10.63
C PRO A 147 -26.82 -27.93 -11.91
N GLN A 148 -27.43 -29.11 -12.06
CA GLN A 148 -28.23 -29.46 -13.25
C GLN A 148 -29.37 -28.48 -13.52
N GLU A 149 -29.91 -27.86 -12.46
CA GLU A 149 -30.99 -26.87 -12.54
C GLU A 149 -30.59 -25.54 -13.19
N CYS A 150 -29.30 -25.19 -13.21
CA CYS A 150 -28.82 -23.93 -13.80
C CYS A 150 -27.73 -24.12 -14.87
N ILE A 151 -27.24 -25.34 -15.09
CA ILE A 151 -26.15 -25.62 -16.05
C ILE A 151 -26.52 -25.22 -17.49
N ASP A 152 -27.75 -25.51 -17.93
CA ASP A 152 -28.20 -25.17 -19.29
C ASP A 152 -28.27 -23.65 -19.50
N ALA A 153 -28.86 -22.91 -18.56
CA ALA A 153 -28.93 -21.46 -18.63
C ALA A 153 -27.54 -20.81 -18.50
N HIS A 154 -26.63 -21.41 -17.73
CA HIS A 154 -25.26 -20.96 -17.61
C HIS A 154 -24.53 -21.00 -18.95
N PHE A 155 -24.55 -22.15 -19.64
CA PHE A 155 -23.86 -22.29 -20.93
C PHE A 155 -24.59 -21.62 -22.10
N ALA A 156 -25.93 -21.58 -22.09
CA ALA A 156 -26.70 -20.99 -23.19
C ALA A 156 -26.80 -19.46 -23.10
N GLN A 157 -26.81 -18.89 -21.90
CA GLN A 157 -27.15 -17.48 -21.67
C GLN A 157 -26.11 -16.74 -20.81
N GLY A 158 -25.10 -17.43 -20.26
CA GLY A 158 -24.09 -16.82 -19.40
C GLY A 158 -24.61 -16.45 -18.00
N VAL A 159 -25.72 -17.04 -17.54
CA VAL A 159 -26.31 -16.72 -16.24
C VAL A 159 -25.46 -17.36 -15.12
N PRO A 160 -25.18 -16.65 -14.00
CA PRO A 160 -24.44 -17.25 -12.89
C PRO A 160 -25.18 -18.46 -12.30
N CYS A 161 -24.44 -19.52 -11.97
CA CYS A 161 -24.98 -20.80 -11.50
C CYS A 161 -24.23 -21.23 -10.24
N PHE A 162 -24.85 -21.02 -9.08
CA PHE A 162 -24.31 -21.32 -7.76
C PHE A 162 -25.33 -22.16 -6.97
N ALA A 163 -25.10 -23.45 -6.74
CA ALA A 163 -25.92 -24.21 -5.79
C ALA A 163 -25.05 -24.80 -4.66
N PRO A 164 -25.55 -24.80 -3.41
CA PRO A 164 -26.90 -24.37 -3.00
C PRO A 164 -27.08 -22.84 -2.83
N GLY A 165 -26.06 -22.03 -3.15
CA GLY A 165 -26.15 -20.58 -3.18
C GLY A 165 -24.82 -19.93 -3.54
N ALA A 166 -24.83 -18.62 -3.78
CA ALA A 166 -23.60 -17.89 -4.10
C ALA A 166 -22.65 -17.87 -2.89
N PRO A 167 -21.33 -18.02 -3.11
CA PRO A 167 -20.37 -18.01 -2.02
C PRO A 167 -20.39 -16.65 -1.32
N LYS A 168 -20.13 -16.69 -0.01
CA LYS A 168 -19.86 -15.51 0.80
C LYS A 168 -18.36 -15.27 0.85
N PHE A 169 -17.96 -14.01 0.92
CA PHE A 169 -16.56 -13.61 0.89
C PHE A 169 -16.18 -12.90 2.18
N ASP A 170 -15.01 -13.26 2.70
CA ASP A 170 -14.29 -12.41 3.65
C ASP A 170 -13.62 -11.28 2.87
N PHE A 171 -13.68 -10.06 3.40
CA PHE A 171 -12.87 -8.97 2.87
C PHE A 171 -11.79 -8.60 3.87
N VAL A 172 -10.55 -8.55 3.40
CA VAL A 172 -9.37 -8.33 4.23
C VAL A 172 -8.73 -7.02 3.85
N TRP A 173 -8.63 -6.10 4.80
CA TRP A 173 -7.89 -4.87 4.66
C TRP A 173 -6.60 -4.90 5.45
N THR A 174 -5.54 -4.37 4.86
CA THR A 174 -4.36 -3.91 5.59
C THR A 174 -4.44 -2.40 5.73
N TRP A 175 -4.31 -1.89 6.94
CA TRP A 175 -4.40 -0.46 7.21
C TRP A 175 -3.44 -0.03 8.31
N VAL A 176 -2.85 1.14 8.12
CA VAL A 176 -2.02 1.86 9.08
C VAL A 176 -2.42 3.33 9.00
N ASN A 177 -2.36 4.05 10.13
CA ASN A 177 -2.66 5.47 10.16
C ASN A 177 -1.35 6.27 10.20
N GLY A 178 -0.86 6.74 9.05
CA GLY A 178 0.37 7.51 9.00
C GLY A 178 0.32 8.89 9.71
N SER A 179 -0.87 9.37 10.07
CA SER A 179 -1.05 10.57 10.91
C SER A 179 -0.97 10.28 12.40
N ASP A 180 -0.82 9.02 12.79
CA ASP A 180 -0.72 8.58 14.17
C ASP A 180 0.65 8.90 14.78
N LEU A 181 0.66 9.45 16.00
CA LEU A 181 1.90 9.81 16.67
C LEU A 181 2.75 8.58 17.01
N LEU A 182 2.14 7.49 17.50
CA LEU A 182 2.90 6.27 17.80
C LEU A 182 3.51 5.66 16.53
N GLU A 183 2.81 5.75 15.40
CA GLU A 183 3.35 5.34 14.10
C GLU A 183 4.54 6.20 13.67
N GLN A 184 4.43 7.52 13.76
CA GLN A 184 5.51 8.44 13.44
C GLN A 184 6.74 8.20 14.32
N HIS A 185 6.54 7.96 15.64
CA HIS A 185 7.63 7.60 16.54
C HIS A 185 8.26 6.26 16.15
N ALA A 186 7.45 5.24 15.90
CA ALA A 186 7.94 3.92 15.53
C ALA A 186 8.76 3.97 14.24
N LYS A 187 8.31 4.75 13.26
CA LYS A 187 9.03 5.01 12.01
C LYS A 187 10.35 5.73 12.26
N LYS A 188 10.36 6.84 13.02
CA LYS A 188 11.59 7.57 13.37
C LYS A 188 12.57 6.65 14.12
N ALA A 189 12.10 5.91 15.13
CA ALA A 189 12.91 4.96 15.89
C ALA A 189 13.51 3.86 15.01
N ALA A 190 12.72 3.28 14.09
CA ALA A 190 13.21 2.31 13.12
C ALA A 190 14.26 2.93 12.18
N MET A 191 14.12 4.19 11.78
CA MET A 191 15.12 4.88 10.95
C MET A 191 16.42 5.20 11.69
N HIS A 192 16.34 5.43 13.00
CA HIS A 192 17.51 5.70 13.86
C HIS A 192 18.27 4.43 14.26
N SER A 193 17.68 3.23 14.07
CA SER A 193 18.39 1.97 14.34
C SER A 193 19.40 1.61 13.25
N TYR A 194 19.29 2.20 12.06
CA TYR A 194 20.26 2.05 10.96
C TYR A 194 21.37 3.10 11.05
N ASP A 195 22.58 2.75 10.61
CA ASP A 195 23.67 3.71 10.46
C ASP A 195 23.29 4.81 9.45
N SER A 196 23.76 6.03 9.71
CA SER A 196 23.56 7.18 8.81
C SER A 196 23.96 6.94 7.34
N LYS A 197 24.90 6.02 7.09
CA LYS A 197 25.42 5.65 5.77
C LYS A 197 24.88 4.31 5.25
N ASP A 198 24.00 3.65 5.99
CA ASP A 198 23.43 2.38 5.57
C ASP A 198 22.59 2.59 4.30
N PRO A 199 22.90 1.89 3.17
CA PRO A 199 22.15 2.03 1.93
C PRO A 199 20.69 1.58 2.06
N TRP A 200 20.35 0.80 3.08
CA TRP A 200 19.01 0.30 3.37
C TRP A 200 18.25 1.15 4.40
N ARG A 201 18.89 2.20 4.95
CA ARG A 201 18.21 3.15 5.83
C ARG A 201 17.07 3.81 5.07
N PRO A 202 15.82 3.79 5.59
CA PRO A 202 14.71 4.46 4.93
C PRO A 202 15.02 5.95 4.74
N SER A 203 14.90 6.43 3.50
CA SER A 203 15.19 7.83 3.16
C SER A 203 13.98 8.72 3.45
N THR A 204 14.21 9.85 4.12
CA THR A 204 13.23 10.96 4.15
C THR A 204 13.30 11.85 2.92
N ALA A 205 14.35 11.71 2.09
CA ALA A 205 14.57 12.57 0.95
C ALA A 205 13.51 12.32 -0.14
N GLY A 206 12.64 13.30 -0.35
CA GLY A 206 11.65 13.31 -1.44
C GLY A 206 10.26 12.77 -1.07
N THR A 207 10.05 12.30 0.16
CA THR A 207 8.76 11.78 0.62
C THR A 207 8.22 12.68 1.73
N PRO A 208 7.57 13.81 1.40
CA PRO A 208 7.08 14.75 2.40
C PRO A 208 6.02 14.10 3.28
N ASP A 209 6.00 14.43 4.56
CA ASP A 209 5.08 13.86 5.57
C ASP A 209 3.60 13.89 5.15
N ARG A 210 3.21 14.87 4.32
CA ARG A 210 1.88 14.95 3.70
C ARG A 210 1.47 13.70 2.90
N MET A 211 2.42 12.87 2.44
CA MET A 211 2.14 11.63 1.73
C MET A 211 1.65 10.51 2.65
N TYR A 212 1.87 10.64 3.96
CA TYR A 212 1.42 9.68 4.98
C TYR A 212 0.21 10.20 5.76
N ARG A 213 -0.43 11.26 5.27
CA ARG A 213 -1.62 11.79 5.94
C ARG A 213 -2.80 10.88 5.67
N ASP A 214 -3.50 10.48 6.74
CA ASP A 214 -4.75 9.73 6.65
C ASP A 214 -5.88 10.70 6.31
N HIS A 215 -6.70 10.32 5.34
CA HIS A 215 -7.84 11.06 4.84
C HIS A 215 -9.16 10.29 4.96
N ASP A 216 -9.27 9.41 5.97
CA ASP A 216 -10.41 8.49 6.11
C ASP A 216 -10.60 7.56 4.88
N GLU A 217 -9.55 7.27 4.10
CA GLU A 217 -9.65 6.41 2.90
C GLU A 217 -10.32 5.07 3.22
N LEU A 218 -9.86 4.42 4.30
CA LEU A 218 -10.42 3.16 4.80
C LEU A 218 -11.94 3.23 5.02
N ARG A 219 -12.43 4.35 5.59
CA ARG A 219 -13.85 4.56 5.88
C ARG A 219 -14.67 4.53 4.59
N HIS A 220 -14.16 5.19 3.57
CA HIS A 220 -14.81 5.26 2.26
C HIS A 220 -14.69 3.92 1.53
N SER A 221 -13.58 3.20 1.70
CA SER A 221 -13.36 1.87 1.13
C SER A 221 -14.37 0.87 1.69
N PHE A 222 -14.51 0.79 3.02
CA PHE A 222 -15.51 -0.04 3.70
C PHE A 222 -16.92 0.25 3.21
N ARG A 223 -17.29 1.53 3.14
CA ARG A 223 -18.61 1.95 2.67
C ARG A 223 -18.85 1.54 1.21
N SER A 224 -17.84 1.60 0.35
CA SER A 224 -17.97 1.21 -1.05
C SER A 224 -18.27 -0.29 -1.20
N VAL A 225 -17.61 -1.14 -0.40
CA VAL A 225 -17.85 -2.59 -0.37
C VAL A 225 -19.22 -2.91 0.24
N LEU A 226 -19.56 -2.28 1.37
CA LEU A 226 -20.87 -2.43 2.00
C LEU A 226 -22.01 -1.93 1.11
N ALA A 227 -21.79 -0.93 0.25
CA ALA A 227 -22.81 -0.48 -0.71
C ALA A 227 -22.94 -1.44 -1.90
N SER A 228 -21.82 -2.00 -2.37
CA SER A 228 -21.75 -2.71 -3.66
C SER A 228 -21.84 -4.24 -3.55
N PHE A 229 -21.56 -4.82 -2.38
CA PHE A 229 -21.34 -6.26 -2.23
C PHE A 229 -21.94 -6.90 -0.96
N ARG A 230 -22.64 -6.12 -0.13
CA ARG A 230 -23.19 -6.58 1.17
C ARG A 230 -23.93 -7.92 1.16
N PRO A 231 -24.79 -8.26 0.17
CA PRO A 231 -25.49 -9.54 0.16
C PRO A 231 -24.56 -10.75 0.12
N TYR A 232 -23.31 -10.58 -0.27
CA TYR A 232 -22.31 -11.63 -0.42
C TYR A 232 -21.13 -11.51 0.56
N LEU A 233 -21.18 -10.55 1.48
CA LEU A 233 -20.19 -10.47 2.56
C LEU A 233 -20.45 -11.54 3.62
N ASN A 234 -19.36 -12.17 4.07
CA ASN A 234 -19.31 -13.02 5.25
C ASN A 234 -18.90 -12.18 6.48
N ARG A 235 -17.74 -11.51 6.38
CA ARG A 235 -17.18 -10.61 7.40
C ARG A 235 -16.11 -9.71 6.83
N ILE A 236 -15.74 -8.70 7.60
CA ILE A 236 -14.59 -7.84 7.35
C ILE A 236 -13.48 -8.21 8.33
N LEU A 237 -12.27 -8.40 7.83
CA LEU A 237 -11.04 -8.56 8.59
C LEU A 237 -10.20 -7.30 8.37
N LEU A 238 -9.87 -6.59 9.45
CA LEU A 238 -9.02 -5.41 9.39
C LEU A 238 -7.70 -5.70 10.10
N LEU A 239 -6.63 -5.77 9.32
CA LEU A 239 -5.26 -5.91 9.81
C LEU A 239 -4.73 -4.52 10.15
N THR A 240 -4.30 -4.34 11.40
CA THR A 240 -3.94 -3.04 11.98
C THR A 240 -2.54 -3.07 12.56
N SER A 241 -1.86 -1.93 12.45
CA SER A 241 -0.58 -1.71 13.12
C SER A 241 -0.76 -1.66 14.63
N ASP A 242 0.31 -2.03 15.33
CA ASP A 242 0.36 -2.05 16.78
C ASP A 242 1.73 -1.65 17.31
N PHE A 243 1.74 -1.09 18.51
CA PHE A 243 2.90 -0.48 19.14
C PHE A 243 3.15 -1.08 20.53
N PRO A 244 4.41 -1.17 20.97
CA PRO A 244 4.69 -1.44 22.37
C PRO A 244 4.06 -0.35 23.26
N GLU A 245 3.78 -0.68 24.52
CA GLU A 245 3.29 0.31 25.48
C GLU A 245 4.29 1.48 25.60
N PRO A 246 3.84 2.73 25.43
CA PRO A 246 4.69 3.89 25.65
C PRO A 246 5.02 3.99 27.14
N ALA A 247 6.32 3.98 27.48
CA ALA A 247 6.79 4.09 28.87
C ALA A 247 6.24 5.31 29.63
N ALA A 248 5.79 6.35 28.91
CA ALA A 248 5.17 7.55 29.46
C ALA A 248 3.77 7.31 30.09
N LEU A 249 3.05 6.26 29.67
CA LEU A 249 1.69 5.99 30.15
C LEU A 249 1.65 5.30 31.53
N ASN A 250 2.81 4.85 32.04
CA ASN A 250 2.94 4.16 33.34
C ASN A 250 1.88 3.06 33.55
N LEU A 251 1.46 2.40 32.48
CA LEU A 251 0.50 1.31 32.61
C LEU A 251 1.30 0.12 33.13
N THR A 252 0.89 -0.48 34.25
CA THR A 252 1.55 -1.66 34.83
C THR A 252 1.26 -2.93 34.02
N LEU A 253 1.42 -2.86 32.69
CA LEU A 253 1.18 -3.93 31.74
C LEU A 253 2.46 -4.73 31.55
N SER A 254 2.33 -6.04 31.35
CA SER A 254 3.48 -6.88 31.04
C SER A 254 4.01 -6.60 29.63
N ALA A 255 5.28 -6.94 29.35
CA ALA A 255 5.90 -6.73 28.04
C ALA A 255 5.18 -7.40 26.85
N SER A 256 4.25 -8.32 27.12
CA SER A 256 3.40 -8.95 26.10
C SER A 256 2.22 -8.09 25.63
N TRP A 257 1.96 -6.96 26.28
CA TRP A 257 0.88 -6.04 25.89
C TRP A 257 1.33 -5.03 24.86
N ARG A 258 0.42 -4.70 23.94
CA ARG A 258 0.62 -3.75 22.86
C ARG A 258 -0.63 -2.92 22.65
N LEU A 259 -0.47 -1.74 22.07
CA LEU A 259 -1.54 -0.82 21.69
C LEU A 259 -1.75 -0.91 20.18
N SER A 260 -2.92 -1.40 19.77
CA SER A 260 -3.30 -1.42 18.36
C SER A 260 -3.97 -0.13 17.94
N GLN A 261 -3.74 0.30 16.70
CA GLN A 261 -4.57 1.33 16.07
C GLN A 261 -6.00 0.82 15.88
N ILE A 262 -6.96 1.73 16.04
CA ILE A 262 -8.37 1.54 15.67
C ILE A 262 -8.79 2.74 14.81
N PRO A 263 -9.57 2.54 13.74
CA PRO A 263 -10.15 3.65 12.99
C PRO A 263 -10.97 4.58 13.90
N GLN A 264 -10.71 5.89 13.84
CA GLN A 264 -11.29 6.87 14.77
C GLN A 264 -12.82 7.00 14.65
N TRP A 265 -13.35 6.72 13.46
CA TRP A 265 -14.78 6.76 13.15
C TRP A 265 -15.55 5.52 13.61
N LEU A 266 -14.87 4.53 14.19
CA LEU A 266 -15.49 3.33 14.76
C LEU A 266 -16.11 3.70 16.14
N ASP A 267 -17.40 3.44 16.33
CA ASP A 267 -18.16 3.63 17.60
C ASP A 267 -17.76 2.71 18.78
N LEU A 268 -16.73 3.09 19.55
CA LEU A 268 -16.07 2.20 20.55
C LEU A 268 -17.00 1.66 21.66
N ALA A 269 -18.24 2.14 21.75
CA ALA A 269 -19.27 1.56 22.62
C ALA A 269 -19.69 0.16 22.17
N GLN A 270 -19.47 -0.20 20.91
CA GLN A 270 -19.65 -1.54 20.38
C GLN A 270 -18.39 -2.36 20.66
N GLN A 271 -18.55 -3.51 21.31
CA GLN A 271 -17.46 -4.33 21.87
C GLN A 271 -16.21 -4.45 20.98
N THR A 272 -15.04 -4.32 21.61
CA THR A 272 -13.86 -3.67 21.03
C THR A 272 -13.04 -4.46 20.00
N ARG A 273 -13.28 -5.76 19.75
CA ARG A 273 -12.42 -6.58 18.84
C ARG A 273 -13.11 -7.46 17.81
N ALA A 274 -14.14 -8.20 18.21
CA ALA A 274 -14.93 -9.08 17.33
C ALA A 274 -16.44 -8.84 17.50
N GLY A 275 -16.80 -7.79 18.25
CA GLY A 275 -18.19 -7.44 18.54
C GLY A 275 -18.75 -6.37 17.61
N TRP A 276 -17.90 -5.77 16.77
CA TRP A 276 -18.30 -4.78 15.78
C TRP A 276 -19.12 -5.41 14.69
N LYS A 277 -20.28 -4.81 14.40
CA LYS A 277 -21.14 -5.22 13.30
C LYS A 277 -21.74 -4.01 12.62
N ASP A 278 -21.75 -4.02 11.30
CA ASP A 278 -22.63 -3.16 10.50
C ASP A 278 -23.79 -4.04 10.02
N GLY A 279 -24.95 -3.93 10.69
CA GLY A 279 -26.07 -4.86 10.51
C GLY A 279 -25.64 -6.31 10.76
N ASP A 280 -25.75 -7.16 9.73
CA ASP A 280 -25.36 -8.58 9.81
C ASP A 280 -23.89 -8.85 9.45
N VAL A 281 -23.10 -7.83 9.09
CA VAL A 281 -21.70 -7.98 8.67
C VAL A 281 -20.78 -7.72 9.87
N PRO A 282 -20.09 -8.74 10.41
CA PRO A 282 -19.14 -8.55 11.50
C PRO A 282 -17.80 -8.00 11.00
N LEU A 283 -17.15 -7.21 11.86
CA LEU A 283 -15.79 -6.71 11.70
C LEU A 283 -14.90 -7.33 12.79
N ASN A 284 -13.80 -7.95 12.36
CA ASN A 284 -12.77 -8.46 13.24
C ASN A 284 -11.47 -7.67 13.02
N ILE A 285 -10.94 -7.12 14.10
CA ILE A 285 -9.65 -6.44 14.09
C ILE A 285 -8.57 -7.45 14.46
N ILE A 286 -7.57 -7.60 13.58
CA ILE A 286 -6.41 -8.46 13.74
C ILE A 286 -5.18 -7.57 13.78
N HIS A 287 -4.28 -7.81 14.72
CA HIS A 287 -3.10 -6.98 14.90
C HIS A 287 -1.88 -7.60 14.20
N HIS A 288 -0.99 -6.79 13.65
CA HIS A 288 0.21 -7.28 12.96
C HIS A 288 1.05 -8.23 13.83
N ALA A 289 1.17 -7.95 15.13
CA ALA A 289 1.86 -8.83 16.09
C ALA A 289 1.30 -10.26 16.15
N GLU A 290 0.04 -10.46 15.77
CA GLU A 290 -0.61 -11.77 15.78
C GLU A 290 -0.25 -12.62 14.57
N ILE A 291 0.14 -12.01 13.45
CA ILE A 291 0.38 -12.70 12.17
C ILE A 291 1.86 -12.76 11.77
N PHE A 292 2.70 -11.83 12.22
CA PHE A 292 4.12 -11.83 11.88
C PHE A 292 4.93 -12.91 12.62
N ARG A 293 5.87 -13.56 11.92
CA ARG A 293 6.75 -14.62 12.45
C ARG A 293 8.20 -14.50 11.91
N PRO A 294 9.20 -14.09 12.72
CA PRO A 294 9.08 -13.37 13.99
C PRO A 294 8.52 -11.96 13.78
N TYR A 295 8.01 -11.34 14.85
CA TYR A 295 7.61 -9.94 14.83
C TYR A 295 8.61 -9.10 15.63
N VAL A 296 9.35 -8.23 14.94
CA VAL A 296 10.37 -7.36 15.53
C VAL A 296 9.95 -5.90 15.30
N GLY A 297 9.69 -5.18 16.40
CA GLY A 297 9.26 -3.79 16.33
C GLY A 297 7.80 -3.63 15.87
N THR A 298 7.54 -2.61 15.05
CA THR A 298 6.26 -2.38 14.38
C THR A 298 6.51 -2.36 12.88
N ASN A 299 5.66 -3.03 12.10
CA ASN A 299 5.77 -3.07 10.65
C ASN A 299 4.58 -2.35 10.00
N PHE A 300 4.89 -1.47 9.05
CA PHE A 300 3.97 -0.64 8.29
C PHE A 300 4.22 -0.75 6.77
N ASN A 301 4.99 -1.76 6.32
CA ASN A 301 5.24 -2.05 4.92
C ASN A 301 4.20 -3.05 4.41
N SER A 302 3.40 -2.66 3.41
CA SER A 302 2.31 -3.48 2.88
C SER A 302 2.80 -4.83 2.38
N LEU A 303 3.89 -4.89 1.59
CA LEU A 303 4.47 -6.14 1.08
C LEU A 303 4.85 -7.10 2.21
N ALA A 304 5.42 -6.57 3.30
CA ALA A 304 5.78 -7.38 4.46
C ALA A 304 4.54 -7.88 5.21
N ILE A 305 3.46 -7.10 5.27
CA ILE A 305 2.19 -7.49 5.91
C ILE A 305 1.45 -8.52 5.04
N GLU A 306 1.38 -8.29 3.73
CA GLU A 306 0.79 -9.18 2.73
C GLU A 306 1.43 -10.57 2.77
N SER A 307 2.75 -10.63 2.95
CA SER A 307 3.47 -11.91 3.07
C SER A 307 3.07 -12.71 4.32
N GLN A 308 2.35 -12.12 5.28
CA GLN A 308 1.87 -12.78 6.50
C GLN A 308 0.40 -13.17 6.44
N LEU A 309 -0.32 -12.90 5.34
CA LEU A 309 -1.75 -13.21 5.22
C LEU A 309 -2.05 -14.70 5.43
N GLY A 310 -1.10 -15.58 5.09
CA GLY A 310 -1.20 -17.02 5.35
C GLY A 310 -1.27 -17.40 6.84
N HIS A 311 -0.92 -16.50 7.75
CA HIS A 311 -1.01 -16.71 9.20
C HIS A 311 -2.35 -16.21 9.81
N VAL A 312 -3.21 -15.58 9.00
CA VAL A 312 -4.53 -15.12 9.44
C VAL A 312 -5.41 -16.33 9.73
N LYS A 313 -5.77 -16.52 11.00
CA LYS A 313 -6.52 -17.71 11.42
C LYS A 313 -7.97 -17.63 11.01
N GLY A 314 -8.44 -18.72 10.41
CA GLY A 314 -9.85 -18.98 10.19
C GLY A 314 -10.47 -18.19 9.05
N ILE A 315 -9.68 -17.48 8.22
CA ILE A 315 -10.10 -16.83 6.96
C ILE A 315 -10.84 -17.83 6.06
N SER A 316 -11.89 -17.39 5.36
CA SER A 316 -12.62 -18.27 4.43
C SER A 316 -11.83 -18.54 3.15
N ASP A 317 -12.10 -19.67 2.49
CA ASP A 317 -11.48 -20.03 1.20
C ASP A 317 -11.74 -18.99 0.10
N HIS A 318 -12.86 -18.27 0.19
CA HIS A 318 -13.19 -17.15 -0.68
C HIS A 318 -12.95 -15.85 0.09
N PHE A 319 -11.84 -15.18 -0.17
CA PHE A 319 -11.59 -13.85 0.39
C PHE A 319 -11.05 -12.89 -0.67
N VAL A 320 -11.31 -11.61 -0.44
CA VAL A 320 -10.81 -10.51 -1.28
C VAL A 320 -9.90 -9.65 -0.41
N TYR A 321 -8.64 -9.51 -0.83
CA TYR A 321 -7.70 -8.58 -0.23
C TYR A 321 -7.89 -7.18 -0.81
N MET A 322 -7.82 -6.16 0.04
CA MET A 322 -7.92 -4.76 -0.34
C MET A 322 -6.92 -3.90 0.45
N ASN A 323 -6.34 -2.91 -0.23
CA ASN A 323 -5.78 -1.74 0.43
C ASN A 323 -6.91 -0.79 0.86
N ASP A 324 -6.60 0.12 1.77
CA ASP A 324 -7.52 1.12 2.30
C ASP A 324 -7.93 2.19 1.27
N ASP A 325 -7.13 2.39 0.23
CA ASP A 325 -7.35 3.31 -0.88
C ASP A 325 -8.08 2.68 -2.10
N LEU A 326 -8.56 1.43 -1.98
CA LEU A 326 -9.34 0.77 -3.02
C LEU A 326 -10.85 0.95 -2.80
N TYR A 327 -11.58 1.25 -3.86
CA TYR A 327 -13.03 1.50 -3.82
C TYR A 327 -13.78 0.76 -4.91
N PHE A 328 -14.99 0.29 -4.59
CA PHE A 328 -15.93 -0.21 -5.58
C PHE A 328 -16.79 0.94 -6.12
N GLY A 329 -16.66 1.20 -7.42
CA GLY A 329 -17.43 2.22 -8.13
C GLY A 329 -18.78 1.73 -8.67
N ILE A 330 -19.02 0.43 -8.69
CA ILE A 330 -20.26 -0.19 -9.19
C ILE A 330 -20.65 -1.40 -8.33
N PRO A 331 -21.94 -1.78 -8.30
CA PRO A 331 -22.37 -3.03 -7.70
C PRO A 331 -21.66 -4.23 -8.34
N LEU A 332 -21.15 -5.14 -7.52
CA LEU A 332 -20.43 -6.34 -7.97
C LEU A 332 -21.21 -7.61 -7.63
N GLN A 333 -20.85 -8.72 -8.27
CA GLN A 333 -21.44 -10.04 -8.06
C GLN A 333 -20.35 -11.04 -7.66
N PRO A 334 -20.67 -12.14 -6.96
CA PRO A 334 -19.72 -13.20 -6.64
C PRO A 334 -18.91 -13.68 -7.84
N ALA A 335 -19.56 -13.73 -9.01
CA ALA A 335 -18.96 -14.06 -10.31
C ALA A 335 -17.80 -13.15 -10.73
N THR A 336 -17.67 -11.95 -10.14
CA THR A 336 -16.53 -11.05 -10.35
C THR A 336 -15.23 -11.62 -9.79
N PHE A 337 -15.30 -12.39 -8.70
CA PHE A 337 -14.12 -12.95 -8.02
C PHE A 337 -14.01 -14.46 -8.19
N TYR A 338 -15.14 -15.15 -8.32
CA TYR A 338 -15.17 -16.61 -8.36
C TYR A 338 -16.40 -17.12 -9.10
N THR A 339 -16.19 -18.18 -9.90
CA THR A 339 -17.27 -18.96 -10.51
C THR A 339 -17.10 -20.44 -10.19
N PRO A 340 -18.18 -21.21 -9.98
CA PRO A 340 -18.05 -22.64 -9.73
C PRO A 340 -17.52 -23.42 -10.93
N ALA A 341 -17.62 -22.88 -12.14
CA ALA A 341 -17.14 -23.53 -13.37
C ALA A 341 -15.62 -23.39 -13.57
N TYR A 342 -15.05 -22.25 -13.18
CA TYR A 342 -13.65 -21.90 -13.49
C TYR A 342 -12.79 -21.64 -12.25
N GLY A 343 -13.39 -21.60 -11.06
CA GLY A 343 -12.72 -21.18 -9.83
C GLY A 343 -12.52 -19.67 -9.78
N ILE A 344 -11.34 -19.24 -9.34
CA ILE A 344 -10.97 -17.83 -9.17
C ILE A 344 -10.94 -17.12 -10.52
N VAL A 345 -11.59 -15.95 -10.59
CA VAL A 345 -11.57 -15.09 -11.77
C VAL A 345 -10.42 -14.10 -11.65
N LEU A 346 -9.46 -14.18 -12.57
CA LEU A 346 -8.29 -13.30 -12.61
C LEU A 346 -8.43 -12.27 -13.73
N HIS A 347 -8.34 -10.99 -13.37
CA HIS A 347 -8.28 -9.88 -14.30
C HIS A 347 -6.87 -9.30 -14.29
N PHE A 348 -6.11 -9.52 -15.36
CA PHE A 348 -4.77 -8.99 -15.51
C PHE A 348 -4.82 -7.61 -16.18
N ASP A 349 -4.09 -6.64 -15.62
CA ASP A 349 -3.82 -5.38 -16.32
C ASP A 349 -2.65 -5.59 -17.28
N PRO A 350 -2.86 -5.57 -18.61
CA PRO A 350 -1.78 -5.77 -19.57
C PRO A 350 -0.73 -4.65 -19.52
N GLY A 351 -1.08 -3.48 -18.99
CA GLY A 351 -0.15 -2.35 -18.80
C GLY A 351 0.82 -2.55 -17.63
N LEU A 352 0.56 -3.51 -16.75
CA LEU A 352 1.42 -3.81 -15.59
C LEU A 352 2.24 -5.10 -15.76
N MET A 353 2.26 -5.66 -16.98
CA MET A 353 3.02 -6.88 -17.25
C MET A 353 4.53 -6.60 -17.14
N VAL A 354 5.20 -7.33 -16.25
CA VAL A 354 6.66 -7.26 -16.09
C VAL A 354 7.30 -8.13 -17.18
N PRO A 355 8.22 -7.60 -18.00
CA PRO A 355 8.89 -8.40 -19.02
C PRO A 355 9.80 -9.46 -18.37
N PRO A 356 10.08 -10.58 -19.06
CA PRO A 356 11.02 -11.59 -18.60
C PRO A 356 12.48 -11.16 -18.78
N ASP A 357 12.74 -10.03 -19.44
CA ASP A 357 14.09 -9.51 -19.67
C ASP A 357 14.73 -8.94 -18.38
N PRO A 358 16.05 -9.03 -18.24
CA PRO A 358 16.74 -8.45 -17.09
C PRO A 358 16.50 -6.92 -17.05
N PRO A 359 16.17 -6.35 -15.87
CA PRO A 359 15.90 -4.93 -15.76
C PRO A 359 17.15 -4.09 -16.05
N THR A 360 16.95 -2.91 -16.63
CA THR A 360 18.06 -2.00 -16.97
C THR A 360 18.36 -1.05 -15.82
N VAL A 361 19.50 -0.34 -15.90
CA VAL A 361 19.84 0.74 -14.95
C VAL A 361 18.82 1.90 -14.92
N LEU A 362 17.95 1.99 -15.94
CA LEU A 362 16.88 2.97 -16.02
C LEU A 362 15.62 2.52 -15.27
N THR A 363 15.47 1.21 -15.01
CA THR A 363 14.36 0.67 -14.23
C THR A 363 14.57 1.04 -12.76
N LYS A 364 13.66 1.85 -12.22
CA LYS A 364 13.74 2.39 -10.85
C LYS A 364 12.56 1.94 -10.00
N GLY A 365 12.75 2.04 -8.68
CA GLY A 365 11.72 1.70 -7.71
C GLY A 365 11.36 0.21 -7.72
N GLU A 366 10.09 -0.06 -7.44
CA GLU A 366 9.55 -1.42 -7.29
C GLU A 366 9.69 -2.26 -8.57
N TRP A 367 9.57 -1.62 -9.75
CA TRP A 367 9.72 -2.27 -11.06
C TRP A 367 11.04 -2.99 -11.24
N ARG A 368 12.12 -2.52 -10.59
CA ARG A 368 13.41 -3.19 -10.69
C ARG A 368 13.37 -4.52 -9.95
N GLY A 369 12.91 -4.52 -8.70
CA GLY A 369 12.79 -5.75 -7.91
C GLY A 369 11.89 -6.77 -8.60
N MET A 370 10.72 -6.33 -9.09
CA MET A 370 9.80 -7.18 -9.86
C MET A 370 10.46 -7.75 -11.13
N GLY A 371 11.21 -6.92 -11.88
CA GLY A 371 11.93 -7.34 -13.07
C GLY A 371 13.00 -8.39 -12.78
N GLU A 372 13.81 -8.20 -11.72
CA GLU A 372 14.81 -9.18 -11.29
C GLU A 372 14.15 -10.52 -10.93
N SER A 373 13.06 -10.46 -10.14
CA SER A 373 12.29 -11.66 -9.76
C SER A 373 11.74 -12.39 -10.98
N ASN A 374 11.12 -11.68 -11.92
CA ASN A 374 10.55 -12.29 -13.11
C ASN A 374 11.62 -12.86 -14.06
N TYR A 375 12.74 -12.16 -14.23
CA TYR A 375 13.90 -12.67 -14.97
C TYR A 375 14.43 -13.97 -14.34
N MET A 376 14.60 -14.01 -13.02
CA MET A 376 15.02 -15.22 -12.30
C MET A 376 14.03 -16.37 -12.49
N LEU A 377 12.72 -16.13 -12.39
CA LEU A 377 11.70 -17.16 -12.62
C LEU A 377 11.72 -17.68 -14.07
N SER A 378 11.91 -16.79 -15.05
CA SER A 378 11.95 -17.16 -16.47
C SER A 378 13.18 -18.01 -16.83
N THR A 379 14.29 -17.83 -16.12
CA THR A 379 15.55 -18.55 -16.37
C THR A 379 15.67 -19.86 -15.58
N SER A 380 14.87 -20.02 -14.51
CA SER A 380 14.91 -21.20 -13.64
C SER A 380 13.94 -22.32 -14.04
N VAL A 381 12.99 -22.06 -14.94
CA VAL A 381 12.17 -23.10 -15.56
C VAL A 381 12.95 -23.68 -16.76
N PRO A 382 13.33 -24.98 -16.76
CA PRO A 382 13.98 -25.59 -17.91
C PRO A 382 13.08 -25.47 -19.14
N SER A 383 13.63 -25.01 -20.27
CA SER A 383 12.92 -25.08 -21.55
C SER A 383 12.45 -26.52 -21.76
N PRO A 384 11.19 -26.76 -22.16
CA PRO A 384 10.74 -28.11 -22.47
C PRO A 384 11.69 -28.69 -23.51
N SER A 385 12.32 -29.81 -23.17
CA SER A 385 13.16 -30.56 -24.12
C SER A 385 12.33 -30.75 -25.38
N PRO A 386 12.86 -30.44 -26.58
CA PRO A 386 12.14 -30.75 -27.80
C PRO A 386 11.83 -32.25 -27.76
N ALA A 387 10.54 -32.58 -27.78
CA ALA A 387 10.10 -33.95 -27.87
C ALA A 387 10.75 -34.53 -29.13
N SER A 388 11.61 -35.52 -28.95
CA SER A 388 12.12 -36.33 -30.05
C SER A 388 10.92 -37.03 -30.67
N HIS A 389 10.48 -36.53 -31.82
CA HIS A 389 9.50 -37.17 -32.68
C HIS A 389 10.06 -38.46 -33.29
#